data_AF-A0A101UDV9-F1
#
_entry.id   AF-A0A101UDV9-F1
#
_cell.length_a   1.000
_cell.length_b   1.000
_cell.length_c   1.000
_cell.angle_alpha   90.00
_cell.angle_beta   90.00
_cell.angle_gamma   90.00
#
_symmetry.space_group_name_H-M   'P 1'
#
loop_
_entity.id
_entity.type
_entity.pdbx_description
1 polymer ?
#
loop_
_entity_poly.entity_id
_entity_poly.type
_entity_poly.pdbx_seq_one_letter_code
_entity_poly.pdbx_strand_id
1 'polypeptide(L)'
;MPQPSTGFGEELRKRRLEAGLSLTALSGSVHYSKAQLSKVERGLKAPSRDLARLCDAALGAGGALLSLLAPETTDPPVDPAPGFVHEEDWIMQLSPDGPNTFQPLSRRDAIGAGAASLMAWRSDSAGPASLAAGAEMVEASRSLFTHYRRLGQTVAPGLLLPVLIAQTHTLRELSAHCDSGTRRHLLALGSRYAEYVGWLVQETGDERAALWWTQRAVDLAAAGGDRALAGYALVRRALITLYRDDAEQTVALARRAQSRALPPRIRGLAAQREAQGHALAGDRRACLDALDRARALLSLQDEGTDEPVIGTMHLPDPVGMVTGWCLVDLGQPREASEELDRQLALVGGDAIRTQVRYGVRRALAYASAGEVDHACDLAAPLLDGVEAVGSATVTTDLRRLARALARHANHSSVRRLGPRLGTLSRPSTI
;
A
#
# COMPACT_ATOMS: atom_id res chain seq x y z
N MET A 1 19.92 -5.14 12.51
CA MET A 1 20.48 -6.40 11.99
C MET A 1 19.80 -7.55 12.72
N PRO A 2 19.20 -8.53 12.02
CA PRO A 2 18.52 -9.65 12.66
C PRO A 2 19.53 -10.50 13.46
N GLN A 3 19.20 -10.82 14.71
CA GLN A 3 20.06 -11.62 15.58
C GLN A 3 19.86 -13.13 15.35
N PRO A 4 20.91 -13.95 15.47
CA PRO A 4 20.74 -15.41 15.37
C PRO A 4 19.79 -15.91 16.46
N SER A 5 18.84 -16.76 16.09
CA SER A 5 17.88 -17.40 17.01
C SER A 5 18.16 -18.90 17.04
N THR A 6 18.54 -19.42 18.21
CA THR A 6 18.68 -20.87 18.43
C THR A 6 17.33 -21.57 18.29
N GLY A 7 16.26 -20.97 18.83
CA GLY A 7 14.90 -21.54 18.77
C GLY A 7 14.38 -21.70 17.34
N PHE A 8 14.61 -20.72 16.44
CA PHE A 8 14.26 -20.87 15.03
C PHE A 8 15.03 -22.02 14.37
N GLY A 9 16.34 -22.08 14.60
CA GLY A 9 17.20 -23.10 13.99
C GLY A 9 16.85 -24.52 14.42
N GLU A 10 16.55 -24.71 15.71
CA GLU A 10 16.12 -25.98 16.29
C GLU A 10 14.76 -26.44 15.72
N GLU A 11 13.78 -25.55 15.68
CA GLU A 11 12.45 -25.87 15.14
C GLU A 11 12.50 -26.16 13.63
N LEU A 12 13.27 -25.39 12.86
CA LEU A 12 13.51 -25.66 11.44
C LEU A 12 14.10 -27.05 11.23
N ARG A 13 15.13 -27.40 12.00
CA ARG A 13 15.78 -28.71 11.92
C ARG A 13 14.82 -29.83 12.29
N LYS A 14 14.07 -29.66 13.38
CA LYS A 14 13.08 -30.63 13.86
C LYS A 14 12.05 -30.93 12.78
N ARG A 15 11.36 -29.90 12.27
CA ARG A 15 10.34 -30.06 11.22
C ARG A 15 10.89 -30.65 9.94
N ARG A 16 12.10 -30.26 9.52
CA ARG A 16 12.75 -30.85 8.35
C ARG A 16 12.96 -32.35 8.51
N LEU A 17 13.40 -32.80 9.70
CA LEU A 17 13.61 -34.22 9.98
C LEU A 17 12.29 -34.98 10.09
N GLU A 18 11.27 -34.40 10.71
CA GLU A 18 9.91 -34.98 10.79
C GLU A 18 9.29 -35.14 9.39
N ALA A 19 9.55 -34.20 8.48
CA ALA A 19 9.15 -34.28 7.07
C ALA A 19 10.02 -35.26 6.24
N GLY A 20 11.01 -35.93 6.84
CA GLY A 20 11.91 -36.85 6.14
C GLY A 20 12.86 -36.18 5.13
N LEU A 21 13.03 -34.86 5.21
CA LEU A 21 13.81 -34.11 4.23
C LEU A 21 15.29 -34.01 4.62
N SER A 22 16.17 -34.27 3.65
CA SER A 22 17.58 -33.89 3.78
C SER A 22 17.75 -32.37 3.64
N LEU A 23 18.86 -31.83 4.16
CA LEU A 23 19.21 -30.42 3.91
C LEU A 23 19.37 -30.11 2.41
N THR A 24 19.79 -31.08 1.60
CA THR A 24 19.89 -30.92 0.14
C THR A 24 18.50 -30.85 -0.49
N ALA A 25 17.56 -31.67 -0.04
CA ALA A 25 16.18 -31.63 -0.54
C ALA A 25 15.50 -30.30 -0.18
N LEU A 26 15.62 -29.84 1.07
CA LEU A 26 15.09 -28.54 1.48
C LEU A 26 15.77 -27.39 0.72
N SER A 27 17.10 -27.46 0.51
CA SER A 27 17.86 -26.50 -0.30
C SER A 27 17.29 -26.36 -1.72
N GLY A 28 16.95 -27.48 -2.35
CA GLY A 28 16.32 -27.50 -3.68
C GLY A 28 14.91 -26.90 -3.68
N SER A 29 14.10 -27.14 -2.65
CA SER A 29 12.71 -26.66 -2.61
C SER A 29 12.58 -25.17 -2.31
N VAL A 30 13.48 -24.59 -1.50
CA VAL A 30 13.43 -23.17 -1.11
C VAL A 30 14.42 -22.29 -1.90
N HIS A 31 15.19 -22.89 -2.82
CA HIS A 31 16.20 -22.21 -3.62
C HIS A 31 17.20 -21.38 -2.78
N TYR A 32 17.61 -21.93 -1.63
CA TYR A 32 18.73 -21.41 -0.82
C TYR A 32 19.83 -22.44 -0.73
N SER A 33 21.08 -22.00 -0.56
CA SER A 33 22.21 -22.93 -0.46
C SER A 33 22.14 -23.79 0.81
N LYS A 34 22.52 -25.07 0.67
CA LYS A 34 22.70 -25.99 1.81
C LYS A 34 23.56 -25.41 2.92
N ALA A 35 24.63 -24.70 2.57
CA ALA A 35 25.53 -24.08 3.54
C ALA A 35 24.83 -22.97 4.35
N GLN A 36 23.94 -22.19 3.72
CA GLN A 36 23.14 -21.19 4.43
C GLN A 36 22.13 -21.83 5.36
N LEU A 37 21.36 -22.83 4.89
CA LEU A 37 20.40 -23.56 5.71
C LEU A 37 21.07 -24.21 6.92
N SER A 38 22.23 -24.83 6.73
CA SER A 38 23.03 -25.43 7.82
C SER A 38 23.52 -24.40 8.84
N LYS A 39 23.83 -23.16 8.45
CA LYS A 39 24.19 -22.09 9.38
C LYS A 39 22.97 -21.62 10.17
N VAL A 40 21.81 -21.55 9.54
CA VAL A 40 20.54 -21.16 10.18
C VAL A 40 20.08 -22.22 11.20
N GLU A 41 20.09 -23.50 10.84
CA GLU A 41 19.72 -24.60 11.76
C GLU A 41 20.63 -24.70 12.99
N ARG A 42 21.87 -24.21 12.88
CA ARG A 42 22.83 -24.18 14.00
C ARG A 42 22.80 -22.87 14.78
N GLY A 43 21.91 -21.94 14.45
CA GLY A 43 21.86 -20.62 15.10
C GLY A 43 23.09 -19.75 14.80
N LEU A 44 23.87 -20.03 13.75
CA LEU A 44 25.06 -19.25 13.37
C LEU A 44 24.73 -18.07 12.44
N LYS A 45 23.53 -18.07 11.85
CA LYS A 45 23.05 -17.01 10.97
C LYS A 45 21.56 -16.82 11.18
N ALA A 46 21.12 -15.57 11.33
CA ALA A 46 19.70 -15.26 11.38
C ALA A 46 19.02 -15.54 10.03
N PRO A 47 17.85 -16.17 10.00
CA PRO A 47 17.06 -16.30 8.78
C PRO A 47 16.56 -14.92 8.32
N SER A 48 16.51 -14.70 7.01
CA SER A 48 15.66 -13.63 6.48
C SER A 48 14.20 -14.04 6.58
N ARG A 49 13.28 -13.07 6.63
CA ARG A 49 11.85 -13.36 6.62
C ARG A 49 11.40 -14.14 5.38
N ASP A 50 11.94 -13.81 4.21
CA ASP A 50 11.66 -14.56 2.98
C ASP A 50 12.15 -16.01 3.05
N LEU A 51 13.32 -16.28 3.68
CA LEU A 51 13.76 -17.66 3.92
C LEU A 51 12.79 -18.38 4.86
N ALA A 52 12.38 -17.73 5.95
CA ALA A 52 11.44 -18.31 6.89
C ALA A 52 10.10 -18.65 6.23
N ARG A 53 9.54 -17.75 5.40
CA ARG A 53 8.30 -18.00 4.62
C ARG A 53 8.41 -19.23 3.73
N LEU A 54 9.50 -19.34 2.96
CA LEU A 54 9.72 -20.48 2.08
C LEU A 54 9.91 -21.79 2.84
N CYS A 55 10.62 -21.77 3.96
CA CYS A 55 10.76 -22.95 4.82
C CYS A 55 9.43 -23.32 5.50
N ASP A 56 8.64 -22.34 5.94
CA ASP A 56 7.33 -22.57 6.57
C ASP A 56 6.38 -23.24 5.58
N ALA A 57 6.31 -22.74 4.35
CA ALA A 57 5.55 -23.33 3.27
C ALA A 57 6.03 -24.74 2.90
N ALA A 58 7.34 -24.92 2.69
CA ALA A 58 7.92 -26.20 2.27
C ALA A 58 7.77 -27.31 3.32
N LEU A 59 7.64 -26.95 4.60
CA LEU A 59 7.48 -27.89 5.71
C LEU A 59 6.04 -27.95 6.22
N GLY A 60 5.09 -27.22 5.61
CA GLY A 60 3.69 -27.18 6.04
C GLY A 60 3.54 -26.68 7.49
N ALA A 61 4.34 -25.69 7.89
CA ALA A 61 4.44 -25.28 9.29
C ALA A 61 3.34 -24.32 9.74
N GLY A 62 2.55 -23.75 8.82
CA GLY A 62 1.35 -22.98 9.12
C GLY A 62 1.63 -21.73 9.95
N GLY A 63 2.75 -21.06 9.71
CA GLY A 63 3.19 -19.86 10.42
C GLY A 63 4.04 -20.13 11.65
N ALA A 64 4.23 -21.39 12.07
CA ALA A 64 4.99 -21.70 13.28
C ALA A 64 6.45 -21.23 13.18
N LEU A 65 7.10 -21.33 12.02
CA LEU A 65 8.47 -20.83 11.86
C LEU A 65 8.50 -19.29 11.81
N LEU A 66 7.48 -18.65 11.23
CA LEU A 66 7.37 -17.20 11.17
C LEU A 66 7.17 -16.58 12.56
N SER A 67 6.42 -17.24 13.44
CA SER A 67 6.19 -16.80 14.82
C SER A 67 7.45 -16.73 15.69
N LEU A 68 8.51 -17.45 15.29
CA LEU A 68 9.81 -17.48 15.97
C LEU A 68 10.75 -16.36 15.53
N LEU A 69 10.37 -15.58 14.51
CA LEU A 69 11.11 -14.37 14.16
C LEU A 69 10.78 -13.29 15.19
N ALA A 70 11.83 -12.65 15.73
CA ALA A 70 11.62 -11.47 16.54
C ALA A 70 10.83 -10.42 15.71
N PRO A 71 9.77 -9.81 16.26
CA PRO A 71 9.15 -8.68 15.59
C PRO A 71 10.23 -7.62 15.34
N GLU A 72 10.32 -7.10 14.12
CA GLU A 72 11.11 -5.89 13.92
C GLU A 72 10.49 -4.83 14.83
N THR A 73 11.27 -4.33 15.79
CA THR A 73 10.87 -3.24 16.68
C THR A 73 10.40 -2.09 15.80
N THR A 74 9.09 -1.98 15.69
CA THR A 74 8.40 -0.93 14.96
C THR A 74 7.89 0.02 16.01
N ASP A 75 8.12 1.31 15.80
CA ASP A 75 7.51 2.32 16.65
C ASP A 75 6.00 2.07 16.72
N PRO A 76 5.39 2.23 17.91
CA PRO A 76 3.96 2.05 18.06
C PRO A 76 3.22 2.87 17.00
N PRO A 77 2.05 2.40 16.53
CA PRO A 77 1.26 3.17 15.59
C PRO A 77 1.03 4.54 16.20
N VAL A 78 1.59 5.57 15.59
CA VAL A 78 1.29 6.94 15.99
C VAL A 78 -0.15 7.16 15.55
N ASP A 79 -1.11 6.90 16.45
CA ASP A 79 -2.41 7.55 16.33
C ASP A 79 -2.09 9.05 16.25
N PRO A 80 -2.54 9.78 15.22
CA PRO A 80 -2.31 11.21 15.17
C PRO A 80 -2.93 11.78 16.45
N ALA A 81 -2.08 12.18 17.40
CA ALA A 81 -2.54 12.84 18.60
C ALA A 81 -3.38 14.05 18.15
N PRO A 82 -4.55 14.30 18.76
CA PRO A 82 -5.34 15.48 18.46
C PRO A 82 -4.49 16.71 18.84
N GLY A 83 -3.76 17.29 17.87
CA GLY A 83 -3.02 18.53 18.10
C GLY A 83 -1.77 18.83 17.29
N PHE A 84 -1.29 18.00 16.35
CA PHE A 84 0.03 18.27 15.72
C PHE A 84 0.04 18.80 14.28
N VAL A 85 -1.10 18.92 13.61
CA VAL A 85 -1.20 19.67 12.34
C VAL A 85 -2.60 20.29 12.30
N HIS A 86 -2.69 21.59 12.58
CA HIS A 86 -3.90 22.36 12.33
C HIS A 86 -4.15 22.41 10.82
N GLU A 87 -5.42 22.51 10.43
CA GLU A 87 -5.89 22.60 9.03
C GLU A 87 -5.25 23.76 8.23
N GLU A 88 -4.62 24.71 8.93
CA GLU A 88 -3.91 25.90 8.44
C GLU A 88 -2.40 25.69 8.22
N ASP A 89 -1.84 24.53 8.56
CA ASP A 89 -0.39 24.29 8.61
C ASP A 89 0.20 23.73 7.30
N TRP A 90 -0.56 23.63 6.21
CA TRP A 90 0.01 23.35 4.88
C TRP A 90 0.03 24.63 4.07
N ILE A 91 1.20 25.27 3.98
CA ILE A 91 1.36 26.45 3.12
C ILE A 91 1.94 25.99 1.78
N MET A 92 1.25 26.36 0.71
CA MET A 92 1.85 26.44 -0.62
C MET A 92 2.81 27.62 -0.61
N GLN A 93 4.12 27.36 -0.46
CA GLN A 93 5.12 28.40 -0.63
C GLN A 93 5.31 28.65 -2.12
N LEU A 94 4.85 29.80 -2.60
CA LEU A 94 5.13 30.31 -3.94
C LEU A 94 6.52 30.95 -3.93
N SER A 95 7.50 30.30 -4.56
CA SER A 95 8.79 30.96 -4.79
C SER A 95 8.65 32.01 -5.90
N PRO A 96 9.30 33.18 -5.78
CA PRO A 96 9.38 34.16 -6.87
C PRO A 96 9.93 33.58 -8.19
N ASP A 97 10.72 32.50 -8.11
CA ASP A 97 11.32 31.81 -9.26
C ASP A 97 10.41 30.71 -9.85
N GLY A 98 9.19 30.54 -9.33
CA GLY A 98 8.16 29.64 -9.86
C GLY A 98 7.98 28.23 -9.24
N PRO A 99 8.91 27.62 -8.47
CA PRO A 99 8.61 26.34 -7.83
C PRO A 99 7.70 26.53 -6.60
N ASN A 100 6.65 25.70 -6.54
CA ASN A 100 5.71 25.64 -5.41
C ASN A 100 6.03 24.44 -4.53
N THR A 101 6.37 24.67 -3.27
CA THR A 101 6.54 23.59 -2.29
C THR A 101 5.33 23.53 -1.36
N PHE A 102 4.78 22.32 -1.19
CA PHE A 102 3.75 22.03 -0.19
C PHE A 102 4.43 21.27 0.94
N GLN A 103 4.68 21.95 2.05
CA GLN A 103 5.27 21.34 3.22
C GLN A 103 4.35 21.51 4.44
N PRO A 104 4.29 20.49 5.32
CA PRO A 104 3.66 20.65 6.62
C PRO A 104 4.52 21.60 7.46
N LEU A 105 3.97 22.71 7.91
CA LEU A 105 4.62 23.61 8.85
C LEU A 105 4.42 23.12 10.27
N SER A 106 5.48 23.17 11.08
CA SER A 106 5.31 23.12 12.52
C SER A 106 4.91 24.50 13.04
N ARG A 107 4.21 24.57 14.17
CA ARG A 107 3.86 25.84 14.84
C ARG A 107 5.08 26.75 15.13
N ARG A 108 6.30 26.18 15.21
CA ARG A 108 7.55 26.94 15.36
C ARG A 108 8.01 27.59 14.05
N ASP A 109 7.83 26.91 12.91
CA ASP A 109 8.20 27.42 11.59
C ASP A 109 7.21 28.50 11.12
N ALA A 110 5.93 28.37 11.48
CA ALA A 110 4.89 29.38 11.25
C ALA A 110 5.17 30.72 11.95
N ILE A 111 5.78 30.69 13.15
CA ILE A 111 6.20 31.91 13.87
C ILE A 111 7.43 32.55 13.20
N GLY A 112 8.34 31.75 12.63
CA GLY A 112 9.49 32.23 11.87
C GLY A 112 9.13 32.82 10.50
N ALA A 113 8.11 32.29 9.84
CA ALA A 113 7.52 32.83 8.60
C ALA A 113 6.52 33.99 8.85
N GLY A 114 6.31 34.36 10.12
CA GLY A 114 5.17 35.09 10.66
C GLY A 114 5.07 36.60 10.36
N ALA A 115 5.44 37.09 9.18
CA ALA A 115 5.18 38.49 8.83
C ALA A 115 4.88 38.79 7.35
N ALA A 116 5.21 37.91 6.40
CA ALA A 116 5.31 38.34 5.00
C ALA A 116 4.22 37.85 4.03
N SER A 117 3.28 36.96 4.40
CA SER A 117 2.39 36.36 3.37
C SER A 117 0.95 36.07 3.75
N LEU A 118 0.44 36.62 4.86
CA LEU A 118 -1.01 36.57 5.12
C LEU A 118 -1.75 37.67 4.33
N MET A 119 -1.62 37.67 3.00
CA MET A 119 -2.66 38.24 2.16
C MET A 119 -3.77 37.19 2.04
N ALA A 120 -4.64 37.15 3.04
CA ALA A 120 -5.92 36.51 2.87
C ALA A 120 -6.65 37.27 1.76
N TRP A 121 -6.74 36.68 0.57
CA TRP A 121 -7.59 37.17 -0.48
C TRP A 121 -9.04 36.95 -0.03
N ARG A 122 -9.55 37.87 0.80
CA ARG A 122 -10.98 37.96 1.05
C ARG A 122 -11.59 38.40 -0.26
N SER A 123 -12.20 37.45 -0.97
CA SER A 123 -13.20 37.80 -1.97
C SER A 123 -14.39 38.38 -1.21
N ASP A 124 -14.35 39.70 -0.97
CA ASP A 124 -15.56 40.46 -0.72
C ASP A 124 -16.38 40.38 -2.01
N SER A 125 -17.42 39.54 -2.00
CA SER A 125 -18.52 39.36 -2.96
C SER A 125 -18.63 37.97 -3.62
N ALA A 126 -19.04 36.98 -2.84
CA ALA A 126 -19.85 35.89 -3.38
C ALA A 126 -21.20 35.92 -2.67
N GLY A 127 -22.24 36.39 -3.35
CA GLY A 127 -23.62 36.07 -2.95
C GLY A 127 -23.81 34.54 -2.92
N PRO A 128 -24.89 34.02 -2.29
CA PRO A 128 -25.13 32.58 -2.29
C PRO A 128 -25.05 32.05 -3.72
N ALA A 129 -24.10 31.15 -3.96
CA ALA A 129 -23.95 30.52 -5.27
C ALA A 129 -25.31 29.90 -5.64
N SER A 130 -25.79 30.18 -6.85
CA SER A 130 -27.03 29.57 -7.36
C SER A 130 -26.95 28.05 -7.23
N LEU A 131 -28.06 27.40 -6.84
CA LEU A 131 -28.17 25.94 -6.75
C LEU A 131 -27.69 25.22 -8.03
N ALA A 132 -27.96 25.82 -9.19
CA ALA A 132 -27.49 25.31 -10.49
C ALA A 132 -25.96 25.35 -10.63
N ALA A 133 -25.33 26.45 -10.20
CA ALA A 133 -23.87 26.59 -10.21
C ALA A 133 -23.20 25.61 -9.22
N GLY A 134 -23.84 25.32 -8.09
CA GLY A 134 -23.37 24.31 -7.13
C GLY A 134 -23.39 22.89 -7.68
N ALA A 135 -24.46 22.51 -8.37
CA ALA A 135 -24.59 21.20 -9.01
C ALA A 135 -23.58 21.00 -10.17
N GLU A 136 -23.42 22.01 -11.03
CA GLU A 136 -22.42 21.99 -12.10
C GLU A 136 -21.00 21.86 -11.55
N MET A 137 -20.70 22.53 -10.43
CA MET A 137 -19.39 22.47 -9.79
C MET A 137 -19.09 21.09 -9.18
N VAL A 138 -20.08 20.45 -8.56
CA VAL A 138 -19.94 19.06 -8.07
C VAL A 138 -19.57 18.12 -9.21
N GLU A 139 -20.24 18.26 -10.35
CA GLU A 139 -20.01 17.38 -11.50
C GLU A 139 -18.65 17.65 -12.17
N ALA A 140 -18.27 18.91 -12.32
CA ALA A 140 -16.95 19.28 -12.79
C ALA A 140 -15.84 18.73 -11.90
N SER A 141 -15.96 18.89 -10.57
CA SER A 141 -14.99 18.33 -9.61
C SER A 141 -14.99 16.79 -9.62
N ARG A 142 -16.13 16.12 -9.80
CA ARG A 142 -16.20 14.65 -9.94
C ARG A 142 -15.44 14.18 -11.19
N SER A 143 -15.64 14.87 -12.30
CA SER A 143 -14.93 14.62 -13.54
C SER A 143 -13.42 14.81 -13.36
N LEU A 144 -12.99 15.90 -12.74
CA LEU A 144 -11.58 16.15 -12.43
C LEU A 144 -10.99 15.06 -11.54
N PHE A 145 -11.71 14.62 -10.51
CA PHE A 145 -11.26 13.54 -9.63
C PHE A 145 -10.95 12.26 -10.40
N THR A 146 -11.85 11.89 -11.32
CA THR A 146 -11.66 10.72 -12.19
C THR A 146 -10.40 10.85 -13.04
N HIS A 147 -10.14 12.04 -13.60
CA HIS A 147 -8.92 12.32 -14.37
C HIS A 147 -7.67 12.26 -13.50
N TYR A 148 -7.66 12.85 -12.30
CA TYR A 148 -6.51 12.79 -11.39
C TYR A 148 -6.20 11.36 -10.94
N ARG A 149 -7.20 10.51 -10.77
CA ARG A 149 -7.00 9.10 -10.42
C ARG A 149 -6.37 8.30 -11.56
N ARG A 150 -6.72 8.59 -12.81
CA ARG A 150 -6.05 8.03 -14.00
C ARG A 150 -4.61 8.53 -14.12
N LEU A 151 -4.39 9.85 -14.00
CA LEU A 151 -3.05 10.43 -14.03
C LEU A 151 -2.15 9.85 -12.94
N GLY A 152 -2.66 9.60 -11.73
CA GLY A 152 -1.85 9.02 -10.67
C GLY A 152 -1.40 7.58 -10.92
N GLN A 153 -1.89 6.91 -11.98
CA GLN A 153 -1.29 5.67 -12.45
C GLN A 153 0.02 5.88 -13.20
N THR A 154 0.29 7.05 -13.76
CA THR A 154 1.45 7.27 -14.64
C THR A 154 2.48 8.25 -14.06
N VAL A 155 2.08 9.11 -13.12
CA VAL A 155 2.96 10.16 -12.56
C VAL A 155 3.32 9.92 -11.10
N ALA A 156 4.43 10.54 -10.67
CA ALA A 156 4.86 10.57 -9.28
C ALA A 156 3.87 11.33 -8.38
N PRO A 157 3.68 10.92 -7.09
CA PRO A 157 2.73 11.55 -6.19
C PRO A 157 2.91 13.06 -6.04
N GLY A 158 4.16 13.54 -5.99
CA GLY A 158 4.49 14.95 -5.79
C GLY A 158 3.92 15.89 -6.86
N LEU A 159 3.64 15.40 -8.06
CA LEU A 159 3.04 16.20 -9.13
C LEU A 159 1.53 16.39 -8.96
N LEU A 160 0.84 15.48 -8.25
CA LEU A 160 -0.61 15.52 -8.06
C LEU A 160 -1.04 16.00 -6.68
N LEU A 161 -0.22 15.78 -5.66
CA LEU A 161 -0.53 16.16 -4.28
C LEU A 161 -0.94 17.64 -4.14
N PRO A 162 -0.20 18.63 -4.69
CA PRO A 162 -0.60 20.04 -4.65
C PRO A 162 -2.03 20.32 -5.09
N VAL A 163 -2.40 19.82 -6.27
CA VAL A 163 -3.71 20.12 -6.87
C VAL A 163 -4.84 19.36 -6.17
N LEU A 164 -4.60 18.13 -5.72
CA LEU A 164 -5.59 17.35 -4.98
C LEU A 164 -5.85 17.93 -3.59
N ILE A 165 -4.81 18.42 -2.91
CA ILE A 165 -4.93 19.10 -1.62
C ILE A 165 -5.75 20.40 -1.81
N ALA A 166 -5.38 21.23 -2.79
CA ALA A 166 -6.13 22.46 -3.09
C ALA A 166 -7.60 22.18 -3.38
N GLN A 167 -7.91 21.20 -4.23
CA GLN A 167 -9.29 20.79 -4.53
C GLN A 167 -10.05 20.31 -3.28
N THR A 168 -9.39 19.58 -2.39
CA THR A 168 -9.99 19.16 -1.10
C THR A 168 -10.42 20.38 -0.27
N HIS A 169 -9.56 21.39 -0.16
CA HIS A 169 -9.86 22.61 0.59
C HIS A 169 -10.96 23.45 -0.08
N THR A 170 -10.90 23.61 -1.40
CA THR A 170 -11.93 24.33 -2.18
C THR A 170 -13.31 23.70 -1.99
N LEU A 171 -13.43 22.38 -2.11
CA LEU A 171 -14.71 21.68 -1.90
C LEU A 171 -15.27 21.88 -0.48
N ARG A 172 -14.39 21.84 0.54
CA ARG A 172 -14.78 22.11 1.93
C ARG A 172 -15.25 23.55 2.11
N GLU A 173 -14.54 24.54 1.57
CA GLU A 173 -14.88 25.95 1.69
C GLU A 173 -16.19 26.30 0.98
N LEU A 174 -16.39 25.78 -0.24
CA LEU A 174 -17.65 25.93 -0.97
C LEU A 174 -18.83 25.34 -0.20
N SER A 175 -18.64 24.19 0.46
CA SER A 175 -19.70 23.54 1.24
C SER A 175 -20.24 24.39 2.40
N ALA A 176 -19.48 25.38 2.87
CA ALA A 176 -19.92 26.32 3.90
C ALA A 176 -20.94 27.35 3.39
N HIS A 177 -21.00 27.56 2.08
CA HIS A 177 -21.78 28.61 1.42
C HIS A 177 -22.95 28.07 0.58
N CYS A 178 -23.18 26.76 0.60
CA CYS A 178 -24.25 26.10 -0.17
C CYS A 178 -25.39 25.59 0.74
N ASP A 179 -26.52 25.25 0.13
CA ASP A 179 -27.63 24.59 0.80
C ASP A 179 -27.24 23.19 1.32
N SER A 180 -28.09 22.63 2.19
CA SER A 180 -27.83 21.33 2.84
C SER A 180 -27.62 20.15 1.88
N GLY A 181 -28.29 20.13 0.73
CA GLY A 181 -28.17 19.06 -0.27
C GLY A 181 -26.82 19.12 -0.98
N THR A 182 -26.50 20.27 -1.54
CA THR A 182 -25.21 20.52 -2.23
C THR A 182 -24.04 20.38 -1.27
N ARG A 183 -24.17 20.88 -0.03
CA ARG A 183 -23.16 20.73 1.04
C ARG A 183 -22.79 19.26 1.26
N ARG A 184 -23.76 18.35 1.35
CA ARG A 184 -23.47 16.92 1.54
C ARG A 184 -22.68 16.34 0.38
N HIS A 185 -23.04 16.65 -0.86
CA HIS A 185 -22.32 16.16 -2.05
C HIS A 185 -20.89 16.69 -2.13
N LEU A 186 -20.68 17.99 -1.84
CA LEU A 186 -19.35 18.61 -1.80
C LEU A 186 -18.46 17.97 -0.72
N LEU A 187 -18.99 17.74 0.48
CA LEU A 187 -18.25 17.09 1.57
C LEU A 187 -17.96 15.62 1.27
N ALA A 188 -18.90 14.89 0.68
CA ALA A 188 -18.68 13.51 0.22
C ALA A 188 -17.57 13.46 -0.84
N LEU A 189 -17.58 14.34 -1.84
CA LEU A 189 -16.52 14.40 -2.85
C LEU A 189 -15.18 14.84 -2.22
N GLY A 190 -15.18 15.84 -1.34
CA GLY A 190 -13.99 16.28 -0.60
C GLY A 190 -13.38 15.15 0.21
N SER A 191 -14.20 14.28 0.82
CA SER A 191 -13.71 13.08 1.52
C SER A 191 -12.98 12.11 0.58
N ARG A 192 -13.45 11.95 -0.68
CA ARG A 192 -12.82 11.09 -1.69
C ARG A 192 -11.48 11.67 -2.16
N TYR A 193 -11.39 12.99 -2.31
CA TYR A 193 -10.13 13.66 -2.56
C TYR A 193 -9.14 13.45 -1.42
N ALA A 194 -9.53 13.71 -0.17
CA ALA A 194 -8.69 13.50 1.01
C ALA A 194 -8.23 12.04 1.14
N GLU A 195 -9.11 11.08 0.85
CA GLU A 195 -8.80 9.65 0.86
C GLU A 195 -7.69 9.30 -0.14
N TYR A 196 -7.79 9.85 -1.36
CA TYR A 196 -6.82 9.64 -2.41
C TYR A 196 -5.49 10.36 -2.14
N VAL A 197 -5.53 11.58 -1.59
CA VAL A 197 -4.34 12.29 -1.09
C VAL A 197 -3.62 11.43 -0.06
N GLY A 198 -4.33 10.89 0.93
CA GLY A 198 -3.73 10.01 1.93
C GLY A 198 -3.08 8.76 1.30
N TRP A 199 -3.61 8.25 0.19
CA TRP A 199 -2.99 7.13 -0.54
C TRP A 199 -1.71 7.57 -1.26
N LEU A 200 -1.74 8.68 -1.99
CA LEU A 200 -0.54 9.22 -2.65
C LEU A 200 0.56 9.60 -1.67
N VAL A 201 0.21 10.13 -0.50
CA VAL A 201 1.17 10.43 0.58
C VAL A 201 1.81 9.14 1.09
N GLN A 202 1.06 8.06 1.27
CA GLN A 202 1.64 6.75 1.60
C GLN A 202 2.62 6.28 0.52
N GLU A 203 2.33 6.53 -0.75
CA GLU A 203 3.25 6.20 -1.86
C GLU A 203 4.56 7.01 -1.82
N THR A 204 4.62 8.13 -1.08
CA THR A 204 5.88 8.84 -0.82
C THR A 204 6.68 8.27 0.35
N GLY A 205 6.06 7.42 1.17
CA GLY A 205 6.67 6.84 2.38
C GLY A 205 6.33 7.56 3.68
N ASP A 206 5.57 8.67 3.66
CA ASP A 206 5.13 9.36 4.88
C ASP A 206 3.85 8.74 5.44
N GLU A 207 4.01 7.70 6.27
CA GLU A 207 2.89 7.00 6.90
C GLU A 207 2.09 7.88 7.86
N ARG A 208 2.75 8.84 8.54
CA ARG A 208 2.09 9.72 9.52
C ARG A 208 1.15 10.68 8.82
N ALA A 209 1.62 11.35 7.77
CA ALA A 209 0.78 12.22 6.97
C ALA A 209 -0.32 11.44 6.23
N ALA A 210 -0.04 10.21 5.79
CA ALA A 210 -1.06 9.34 5.19
C ALA A 210 -2.22 9.04 6.16
N LEU A 211 -1.92 8.75 7.43
CA LEU A 211 -2.92 8.53 8.48
C LEU A 211 -3.69 9.80 8.82
N TRP A 212 -3.02 10.95 8.86
CA TRP A 212 -3.67 12.24 9.07
C TRP A 212 -4.68 12.56 7.95
N TRP A 213 -4.30 12.37 6.69
CA TRP A 213 -5.21 12.56 5.55
C TRP A 213 -6.36 11.55 5.54
N THR A 214 -6.10 10.32 5.99
CA THR A 214 -7.15 9.31 6.19
C THR A 214 -8.17 9.78 7.23
N GLN A 215 -7.73 10.34 8.36
CA GLN A 215 -8.64 10.92 9.35
C GLN A 215 -9.40 12.12 8.78
N ARG A 216 -8.74 13.00 8.01
CA ARG A 216 -9.41 14.13 7.37
C ARG A 216 -10.52 13.71 6.42
N ALA A 217 -10.31 12.62 5.67
CA ALA A 217 -11.35 12.04 4.84
C ALA A 217 -12.56 11.62 5.69
N VAL A 218 -12.34 10.96 6.83
CA VAL A 218 -13.40 10.57 7.78
C VAL A 218 -14.16 11.79 8.30
N ASP A 219 -13.45 12.85 8.69
CA ASP A 219 -14.07 14.07 9.24
C ASP A 219 -14.98 14.75 8.20
N LEU A 220 -14.51 14.85 6.95
CA LEU A 220 -15.29 15.41 5.83
C LEU A 220 -16.53 14.55 5.54
N ALA A 221 -16.39 13.22 5.47
CA ALA A 221 -17.50 12.32 5.24
C ALA A 221 -18.54 12.41 6.37
N ALA A 222 -18.11 12.42 7.63
CA ALA A 222 -18.99 12.53 8.79
C ALA A 222 -19.75 13.87 8.79
N ALA A 223 -19.10 14.97 8.43
CA ALA A 223 -19.74 16.27 8.27
C ALA A 223 -20.78 16.29 7.12
N GLY A 224 -20.58 15.46 6.09
CA GLY A 224 -21.55 15.21 5.02
C GLY A 224 -22.64 14.19 5.35
N GLY A 225 -22.58 13.54 6.52
CA GLY A 225 -23.54 12.53 6.98
C GLY A 225 -23.14 11.07 6.70
N ASP A 226 -22.01 10.81 6.05
CA ASP A 226 -21.47 9.47 5.84
C ASP A 226 -20.53 9.07 6.99
N ARG A 227 -21.01 8.20 7.87
CA ARG A 227 -20.21 7.63 8.97
C ARG A 227 -19.48 6.35 8.59
N ALA A 228 -19.80 5.74 7.46
CA ALA A 228 -19.23 4.46 7.06
C ALA A 228 -17.73 4.57 6.72
N LEU A 229 -17.27 5.75 6.30
CA LEU A 229 -15.86 5.97 5.95
C LEU A 229 -14.89 5.74 7.13
N ALA A 230 -15.35 5.87 8.38
CA ALA A 230 -14.58 5.48 9.56
C ALA A 230 -14.19 3.98 9.55
N GLY A 231 -15.07 3.12 9.00
CA GLY A 231 -14.76 1.70 8.78
C GLY A 231 -13.66 1.50 7.73
N TYR A 232 -13.66 2.31 6.66
CA TYR A 232 -12.60 2.26 5.66
C TYR A 232 -11.26 2.80 6.17
N ALA A 233 -11.26 3.78 7.08
CA ALA A 233 -10.02 4.23 7.74
C ALA A 233 -9.30 3.10 8.48
N LEU A 234 -10.03 2.14 9.06
CA LEU A 234 -9.43 0.93 9.64
C LEU A 234 -8.78 0.04 8.57
N VAL A 235 -9.36 -0.08 7.37
CA VAL A 235 -8.78 -0.78 6.23
C VAL A 235 -7.47 -0.10 5.78
N ARG A 236 -7.44 1.24 5.78
CA ARG A 236 -6.23 2.03 5.47
C ARG A 236 -5.14 1.85 6.51
N ARG A 237 -5.48 1.87 7.80
CA ARG A 237 -4.55 1.56 8.89
C ARG A 237 -3.98 0.14 8.75
N ALA A 238 -4.83 -0.85 8.46
CA ALA A 238 -4.41 -2.24 8.24
C ALA A 238 -3.43 -2.37 7.06
N LEU A 239 -3.56 -1.52 6.03
CA LEU A 239 -2.61 -1.50 4.92
C LEU A 239 -1.23 -0.95 5.34
N ILE A 240 -1.17 0.04 6.22
CA ILE A 240 0.11 0.57 6.72
C ILE A 240 0.81 -0.49 7.58
N THR A 241 0.06 -1.17 8.46
CA THR A 241 0.60 -2.27 9.28
C THR A 241 1.06 -3.45 8.43
N LEU A 242 0.37 -3.71 7.31
CA LEU A 242 0.79 -4.72 6.34
C LEU A 242 2.19 -4.41 5.77
N TYR A 243 2.48 -3.15 5.42
CA TYR A 243 3.80 -2.76 4.92
C TYR A 243 4.88 -2.71 6.00
N ARG A 244 4.49 -2.56 7.27
CA ARG A 244 5.33 -2.82 8.44
C ARG A 244 5.47 -4.30 8.76
N ASP A 245 4.83 -5.16 7.98
CA ASP A 245 5.04 -6.59 8.04
C ASP A 245 4.53 -7.13 9.42
N ASP A 246 3.54 -6.42 10.01
CA ASP A 246 2.83 -6.69 11.27
C ASP A 246 1.50 -7.41 10.98
N ALA A 247 1.55 -8.74 11.02
CA ALA A 247 0.41 -9.58 10.71
C ALA A 247 -0.74 -9.43 11.73
N GLU A 248 -0.41 -9.39 13.02
CA GLU A 248 -1.40 -9.36 14.10
C GLU A 248 -2.25 -8.10 14.03
N GLN A 249 -1.60 -6.95 13.93
CA GLN A 249 -2.32 -5.68 13.90
C GLN A 249 -3.10 -5.50 12.59
N THR A 250 -2.56 -6.00 11.47
CA THR A 250 -3.26 -6.03 10.17
C THR A 250 -4.57 -6.79 10.27
N VAL A 251 -4.55 -8.02 10.83
CA VAL A 251 -5.75 -8.84 11.02
C VAL A 251 -6.72 -8.18 12.00
N ALA A 252 -6.24 -7.64 13.12
CA ALA A 252 -7.07 -7.02 14.14
C ALA A 252 -7.84 -5.80 13.60
N LEU A 253 -7.17 -4.90 12.87
CA LEU A 253 -7.79 -3.73 12.25
C LEU A 253 -8.78 -4.13 11.15
N ALA A 254 -8.40 -5.09 10.30
CA ALA A 254 -9.25 -5.59 9.23
C ALA A 254 -10.56 -6.21 9.76
N ARG A 255 -10.50 -7.00 10.84
CA ARG A 255 -11.70 -7.61 11.46
C ARG A 255 -12.65 -6.56 12.03
N ARG A 256 -12.12 -5.49 12.66
CA ARG A 256 -12.94 -4.37 13.16
C ARG A 256 -13.73 -3.68 12.03
N ALA A 257 -13.20 -3.65 10.82
CA ALA A 257 -13.83 -3.06 9.64
C ALA A 257 -14.84 -3.99 8.92
N GLN A 258 -15.16 -5.15 9.49
CA GLN A 258 -16.12 -6.11 8.90
C GLN A 258 -17.50 -6.13 9.56
N SER A 259 -17.78 -5.18 10.48
CA SER A 259 -19.11 -5.00 11.08
C SER A 259 -20.22 -4.98 10.03
N ARG A 260 -21.34 -5.68 10.31
CA ARG A 260 -22.51 -5.74 9.41
C ARG A 260 -23.17 -4.37 9.16
N ALA A 261 -22.90 -3.39 10.01
CA ALA A 261 -23.37 -2.01 9.82
C ALA A 261 -22.62 -1.25 8.69
N LEU A 262 -21.48 -1.79 8.22
CA LEU A 262 -20.70 -1.16 7.16
C LEU A 262 -21.14 -1.66 5.77
N PRO A 263 -21.01 -0.81 4.73
CA PRO A 263 -21.29 -1.19 3.35
C PRO A 263 -20.50 -2.44 2.90
N PRO A 264 -21.08 -3.31 2.03
CA PRO A 264 -20.43 -4.51 1.53
C PRO A 264 -19.02 -4.26 0.97
N ARG A 265 -18.84 -3.15 0.23
CA ARG A 265 -17.54 -2.78 -0.34
C ARG A 265 -16.45 -2.58 0.73
N ILE A 266 -16.75 -1.84 1.80
CA ILE A 266 -15.78 -1.63 2.89
C ILE A 266 -15.43 -2.96 3.56
N ARG A 267 -16.44 -3.79 3.82
CA ARG A 267 -16.25 -5.12 4.43
C ARG A 267 -15.43 -6.04 3.52
N GLY A 268 -15.64 -5.98 2.20
CA GLY A 268 -14.88 -6.75 1.21
C GLY A 268 -13.41 -6.33 1.16
N LEU A 269 -13.14 -5.02 1.10
CA LEU A 269 -11.76 -4.49 1.18
C LEU A 269 -11.09 -4.84 2.52
N ALA A 270 -11.86 -4.85 3.62
CA ALA A 270 -11.39 -5.30 4.91
C ALA A 270 -11.04 -6.79 4.92
N ALA A 271 -11.87 -7.65 4.33
CA ALA A 271 -11.59 -9.07 4.19
C ALA A 271 -10.33 -9.33 3.35
N GLN A 272 -10.07 -8.53 2.30
CA GLN A 272 -8.80 -8.60 1.57
C GLN A 272 -7.59 -8.29 2.46
N ARG A 273 -7.67 -7.26 3.32
CA ARG A 273 -6.59 -6.94 4.26
C ARG A 273 -6.43 -8.03 5.33
N GLU A 274 -7.53 -8.61 5.80
CA GLU A 274 -7.48 -9.77 6.69
C GLU A 274 -6.74 -10.94 6.03
N ALA A 275 -7.04 -11.26 4.77
CA ALA A 275 -6.35 -12.31 4.03
C ALA A 275 -4.84 -12.08 3.95
N GLN A 276 -4.42 -10.86 3.62
CA GLN A 276 -3.00 -10.54 3.55
C GLN A 276 -2.32 -10.57 4.92
N GLY A 277 -3.02 -10.18 6.00
CA GLY A 277 -2.53 -10.36 7.36
C GLY A 277 -2.29 -11.83 7.71
N HIS A 278 -3.23 -12.72 7.36
CA HIS A 278 -3.05 -14.17 7.52
C HIS A 278 -1.91 -14.71 6.65
N ALA A 279 -1.75 -14.20 5.42
CA ALA A 279 -0.63 -14.54 4.56
C ALA A 279 0.73 -14.16 5.17
N LEU A 280 0.85 -12.96 5.76
CA LEU A 280 2.05 -12.54 6.49
C LEU A 280 2.36 -13.45 7.69
N ALA A 281 1.32 -13.97 8.34
CA ALA A 281 1.44 -14.91 9.46
C ALA A 281 1.75 -16.36 9.01
N GLY A 282 1.63 -16.68 7.72
CA GLY A 282 1.78 -18.06 7.21
C GLY A 282 0.51 -18.93 7.33
N ASP A 283 -0.63 -18.37 7.73
CA ASP A 283 -1.90 -19.10 7.83
C ASP A 283 -2.61 -19.12 6.47
N ARG A 284 -2.24 -20.10 5.63
CA ARG A 284 -2.82 -20.29 4.30
C ARG A 284 -4.34 -20.49 4.34
N ARG A 285 -4.85 -21.24 5.33
CA ARG A 285 -6.27 -21.56 5.39
C ARG A 285 -7.09 -20.32 5.71
N ALA A 286 -6.73 -19.59 6.77
CA ALA A 286 -7.42 -18.36 7.13
C ALA A 286 -7.29 -17.27 6.05
N CYS A 287 -6.16 -17.25 5.33
CA CYS A 287 -5.97 -16.40 4.16
C CYS A 287 -6.99 -16.68 3.05
N LEU A 288 -7.10 -17.94 2.61
CA LEU A 288 -8.02 -18.34 1.54
C LEU A 288 -9.48 -18.12 1.96
N ASP A 289 -9.85 -18.49 3.18
CA ASP A 289 -11.20 -18.25 3.72
C ASP A 289 -11.55 -16.75 3.70
N ALA A 290 -10.59 -15.87 3.97
CA ALA A 290 -10.78 -14.43 3.93
C ALA A 290 -10.87 -13.88 2.49
N LEU A 291 -10.14 -14.46 1.53
CA LEU A 291 -10.27 -14.13 0.11
C LEU A 291 -11.64 -14.52 -0.45
N ASP A 292 -12.17 -15.68 -0.06
CA ASP A 292 -13.51 -16.11 -0.45
C ASP A 292 -14.59 -15.16 0.08
N ARG A 293 -14.46 -14.75 1.35
CA ARG A 293 -15.33 -13.69 1.93
C ARG A 293 -15.19 -12.37 1.17
N ALA A 294 -13.98 -11.97 0.82
CA ALA A 294 -13.75 -10.74 0.06
C ALA A 294 -14.44 -10.80 -1.30
N ARG A 295 -14.33 -11.94 -2.02
CA ARG A 295 -14.99 -12.14 -3.31
C ARG A 295 -16.50 -12.03 -3.20
N ALA A 296 -17.09 -12.72 -2.22
CA ALA A 296 -18.53 -12.67 -1.98
C ALA A 296 -19.04 -11.27 -1.60
N LEU A 297 -18.24 -10.46 -0.89
CA LEU A 297 -18.65 -9.11 -0.49
C LEU A 297 -18.46 -8.08 -1.62
N LEU A 298 -17.39 -8.22 -2.41
CA LEU A 298 -17.09 -7.32 -3.52
C LEU A 298 -17.95 -7.61 -4.76
N SER A 299 -18.58 -8.78 -4.88
CA SER A 299 -19.57 -9.05 -5.92
C SER A 299 -20.94 -8.43 -5.66
N LEU A 300 -21.22 -8.00 -4.41
CA LEU A 300 -22.46 -7.33 -4.03
C LEU A 300 -22.45 -5.83 -4.39
N GLN A 301 -21.67 -5.41 -5.38
CA GLN A 301 -21.56 -3.99 -5.72
C GLN A 301 -22.91 -3.43 -6.15
N ASP A 302 -23.18 -2.22 -5.66
CA ASP A 302 -24.40 -1.47 -5.94
C ASP A 302 -24.25 -0.82 -7.32
N GLU A 303 -24.84 -1.45 -8.34
CA GLU A 303 -24.95 -0.89 -9.69
C GLU A 303 -25.98 0.25 -9.65
N GLY A 304 -25.57 1.46 -9.22
CA GLY A 304 -26.51 2.59 -9.19
C GLY A 304 -26.02 3.90 -8.59
N THR A 305 -24.82 3.97 -8.00
CA THR A 305 -24.32 5.23 -7.43
C THR A 305 -23.31 5.91 -8.36
N ASP A 306 -23.56 7.16 -8.75
CA ASP A 306 -22.59 8.02 -9.45
C ASP A 306 -21.39 8.45 -8.57
N GLU A 307 -21.30 7.93 -7.34
CA GLU A 307 -20.22 8.24 -6.41
C GLU A 307 -18.88 7.59 -6.82
N PRO A 308 -17.75 8.30 -6.62
CA PRO A 308 -16.45 7.73 -6.89
C PRO A 308 -16.18 6.51 -6.02
N VAL A 309 -15.71 5.45 -6.68
CA VAL A 309 -15.39 4.16 -6.07
C VAL A 309 -14.31 4.31 -5.00
N ILE A 310 -14.59 3.81 -3.78
CA ILE A 310 -13.61 3.75 -2.68
C ILE A 310 -12.54 2.70 -2.99
N GLY A 311 -11.26 3.03 -2.76
CA GLY A 311 -10.16 2.08 -2.90
C GLY A 311 -9.83 1.77 -4.36
N THR A 312 -9.36 0.54 -4.63
CA THR A 312 -8.84 0.17 -5.96
C THR A 312 -9.90 0.27 -7.06
N MET A 313 -9.51 0.87 -8.19
CA MET A 313 -10.34 1.02 -9.40
C MET A 313 -9.71 0.44 -10.68
N HIS A 314 -8.38 0.26 -10.72
CA HIS A 314 -7.64 -0.15 -11.93
C HIS A 314 -7.34 -1.65 -11.98
N LEU A 315 -8.05 -2.46 -11.18
CA LEU A 315 -7.95 -3.91 -11.19
C LEU A 315 -9.28 -4.51 -11.63
N PRO A 316 -9.33 -5.27 -12.74
CA PRO A 316 -10.52 -5.99 -13.17
C PRO A 316 -10.99 -7.05 -12.16
N ASP A 317 -10.05 -7.85 -11.60
CA ASP A 317 -10.29 -8.73 -10.46
C ASP A 317 -9.37 -8.34 -9.29
N PRO A 318 -9.83 -7.44 -8.40
CA PRO A 318 -9.06 -7.06 -7.21
C PRO A 318 -8.77 -8.24 -6.29
N VAL A 319 -9.65 -9.26 -6.22
CA VAL A 319 -9.46 -10.39 -5.31
C VAL A 319 -8.42 -11.36 -5.87
N GLY A 320 -8.50 -11.70 -7.15
CA GLY A 320 -7.50 -12.55 -7.80
C GLY A 320 -6.09 -11.95 -7.72
N MET A 321 -5.96 -10.65 -7.99
CA MET A 321 -4.68 -9.95 -7.84
C MET A 321 -4.14 -10.00 -6.40
N VAL A 322 -5.01 -9.86 -5.39
CA VAL A 322 -4.62 -10.00 -3.98
C VAL A 322 -4.32 -11.45 -3.61
N THR A 323 -4.95 -12.44 -4.24
CA THR A 323 -4.58 -13.87 -4.10
C THR A 323 -3.12 -14.07 -4.51
N GLY A 324 -2.73 -13.59 -5.69
CA GLY A 324 -1.34 -13.66 -6.16
C GLY A 324 -0.35 -13.01 -5.18
N TRP A 325 -0.75 -11.87 -4.59
CA TRP A 325 0.03 -11.26 -3.51
C TRP A 325 0.18 -12.19 -2.30
N CYS A 326 -0.95 -12.69 -1.78
CA CYS A 326 -0.94 -13.54 -0.59
C CYS A 326 -0.07 -14.78 -0.80
N LEU A 327 -0.10 -15.40 -1.98
CA LEU A 327 0.72 -16.55 -2.32
C LEU A 327 2.23 -16.25 -2.25
N VAL A 328 2.67 -15.03 -2.60
CA VAL A 328 4.06 -14.60 -2.39
C VAL A 328 4.41 -14.55 -0.91
N ASP A 329 3.56 -13.95 -0.08
CA ASP A 329 3.82 -13.80 1.35
C ASP A 329 3.66 -15.11 2.13
N LEU A 330 2.86 -16.05 1.62
CA LEU A 330 2.74 -17.44 2.08
C LEU A 330 3.92 -18.31 1.66
N GLY A 331 4.88 -17.81 0.87
CA GLY A 331 6.03 -18.61 0.42
C GLY A 331 5.68 -19.67 -0.63
N GLN A 332 4.65 -19.44 -1.45
CA GLN A 332 4.23 -20.34 -2.54
C GLN A 332 4.59 -19.75 -3.92
N PRO A 333 5.88 -19.70 -4.30
CA PRO A 333 6.32 -18.86 -5.43
C PRO A 333 5.77 -19.32 -6.79
N ARG A 334 5.58 -20.63 -7.02
CA ARG A 334 5.02 -21.15 -8.28
C ARG A 334 3.55 -20.76 -8.46
N GLU A 335 2.71 -21.07 -7.47
CA GLU A 335 1.29 -20.68 -7.46
C GLU A 335 1.16 -19.15 -7.58
N ALA A 336 2.02 -18.40 -6.87
CA ALA A 336 2.02 -16.95 -6.92
C ALA A 336 2.34 -16.40 -8.32
N SER A 337 3.35 -16.93 -8.99
CA SER A 337 3.70 -16.50 -10.35
C SER A 337 2.55 -16.77 -11.33
N GLU A 338 1.96 -17.96 -11.30
CA GLU A 338 0.85 -18.32 -12.20
C GLU A 338 -0.38 -17.43 -12.00
N GLU A 339 -0.72 -17.11 -10.75
CA GLU A 339 -1.83 -16.19 -10.46
C GLU A 339 -1.51 -14.77 -10.92
N LEU A 340 -0.32 -14.25 -10.60
CA LEU A 340 0.07 -12.89 -10.98
C LEU A 340 0.18 -12.72 -12.49
N ASP A 341 0.61 -13.74 -13.24
CA ASP A 341 0.61 -13.78 -14.71
C ASP A 341 -0.80 -13.59 -15.26
N ARG A 342 -1.76 -14.40 -14.79
CA ARG A 342 -3.16 -14.32 -15.23
C ARG A 342 -3.76 -12.96 -14.96
N GLN A 343 -3.52 -12.41 -13.76
CA GLN A 343 -4.13 -11.16 -13.35
C GLN A 343 -3.50 -9.94 -14.03
N LEU A 344 -2.18 -9.91 -14.20
CA LEU A 344 -1.50 -8.82 -14.89
C LEU A 344 -1.84 -8.75 -16.38
N ALA A 345 -2.13 -9.88 -17.02
CA ALA A 345 -2.59 -9.91 -18.41
C ALA A 345 -3.93 -9.16 -18.62
N LEU A 346 -4.72 -8.97 -17.57
CA LEU A 346 -5.99 -8.24 -17.60
C LEU A 346 -5.83 -6.75 -17.31
N VAL A 347 -4.69 -6.31 -16.78
CA VAL A 347 -4.47 -4.91 -16.39
C VAL A 347 -4.12 -4.08 -17.63
N GLY A 348 -4.80 -2.95 -17.80
CA GLY A 348 -4.52 -2.00 -18.89
C GLY A 348 -3.08 -1.48 -18.87
N GLY A 349 -2.53 -1.23 -20.06
CA GLY A 349 -1.16 -0.68 -20.19
C GLY A 349 -1.03 0.76 -19.67
N ASP A 350 -2.13 1.49 -19.55
CA ASP A 350 -2.21 2.84 -18.99
C ASP A 350 -2.13 2.85 -17.45
N ALA A 351 -2.40 1.71 -16.79
CA ALA A 351 -2.33 1.56 -15.35
C ALA A 351 -0.88 1.29 -14.85
N ILE A 352 0.08 2.12 -15.25
CA ILE A 352 1.54 1.88 -15.04
C ILE A 352 1.89 1.57 -13.58
N ARG A 353 1.36 2.33 -12.61
CA ARG A 353 1.60 2.10 -11.17
C ARG A 353 1.11 0.74 -10.71
N THR A 354 -0.02 0.29 -11.23
CA THR A 354 -0.56 -1.06 -10.97
C THR A 354 0.35 -2.10 -11.60
N GLN A 355 0.74 -1.91 -12.88
CA GLN A 355 1.65 -2.79 -13.60
C GLN A 355 2.97 -2.98 -12.87
N VAL A 356 3.62 -1.91 -12.41
CA VAL A 356 4.92 -2.03 -11.72
C VAL A 356 4.78 -2.63 -10.32
N ARG A 357 3.75 -2.28 -9.55
CA ARG A 357 3.53 -2.83 -8.20
C ARG A 357 3.39 -4.35 -8.22
N TYR A 358 2.55 -4.86 -9.11
CA TYR A 358 2.28 -6.29 -9.18
C TYR A 358 3.31 -7.01 -10.06
N GLY A 359 3.86 -6.35 -11.09
CA GLY A 359 4.92 -6.89 -11.94
C GLY A 359 6.24 -7.13 -11.20
N VAL A 360 6.66 -6.22 -10.31
CA VAL A 360 7.85 -6.46 -9.47
C VAL A 360 7.62 -7.64 -8.53
N ARG A 361 6.40 -7.78 -7.99
CA ARG A 361 6.03 -8.92 -7.15
C ARG A 361 5.95 -10.24 -7.94
N ARG A 362 5.51 -10.21 -9.20
CA ARG A 362 5.57 -11.34 -10.14
C ARG A 362 7.02 -11.76 -10.39
N ALA A 363 7.91 -10.82 -10.69
CA ALA A 363 9.33 -11.10 -10.86
C ALA A 363 9.95 -11.68 -9.57
N LEU A 364 9.56 -11.19 -8.39
CA LEU A 364 9.97 -11.76 -7.10
C LEU A 364 9.50 -13.20 -6.92
N ALA A 365 8.27 -13.53 -7.33
CA ALA A 365 7.75 -14.90 -7.29
C ALA A 365 8.62 -15.84 -8.14
N TYR A 366 8.91 -15.48 -9.40
CA TYR A 366 9.78 -16.27 -10.28
C TYR A 366 11.22 -16.40 -9.73
N ALA A 367 11.81 -15.31 -9.24
CA ALA A 367 13.13 -15.35 -8.62
C ALA A 367 13.17 -16.27 -7.38
N SER A 368 12.06 -16.35 -6.64
CA SER A 368 11.92 -17.22 -5.48
C SER A 368 11.66 -18.68 -5.86
N ALA A 369 11.07 -18.93 -7.03
CA ALA A 369 10.93 -20.27 -7.64
C ALA A 369 12.21 -20.76 -8.35
N GLY A 370 13.29 -19.96 -8.36
CA GLY A 370 14.56 -20.31 -9.01
C GLY A 370 14.63 -19.97 -10.50
N GLU A 371 13.58 -19.38 -11.08
CA GLU A 371 13.51 -18.95 -12.49
C GLU A 371 14.18 -17.58 -12.68
N VAL A 372 15.51 -17.53 -12.50
CA VAL A 372 16.28 -16.27 -12.36
C VAL A 372 16.29 -15.45 -13.64
N ASP A 373 16.48 -16.07 -14.81
CA ASP A 373 16.49 -15.36 -16.09
C ASP A 373 15.13 -14.74 -16.39
N HIS A 374 14.06 -15.54 -16.27
CA HIS A 374 12.71 -15.06 -16.49
C HIS A 374 12.33 -13.92 -15.55
N ALA A 375 12.72 -14.01 -14.27
CA ALA A 375 12.52 -12.92 -13.32
C ALA A 375 13.24 -11.62 -13.74
N CYS A 376 14.45 -11.73 -14.30
CA CYS A 376 15.18 -10.57 -14.80
C CYS A 376 14.54 -9.98 -16.06
N ASP A 377 14.08 -10.83 -16.99
CA ASP A 377 13.41 -10.41 -18.22
C ASP A 377 12.09 -9.69 -17.92
N LEU A 378 11.35 -10.15 -16.91
CA LEU A 378 10.13 -9.49 -16.42
C LEU A 378 10.44 -8.17 -15.70
N ALA A 379 11.51 -8.11 -14.92
CA ALA A 379 11.84 -6.93 -14.12
C ALA A 379 12.39 -5.77 -14.96
N ALA A 380 13.19 -6.07 -15.99
CA ALA A 380 13.87 -5.07 -16.82
C ALA A 380 12.94 -3.99 -17.41
N PRO A 381 11.83 -4.32 -18.10
CA PRO A 381 10.93 -3.32 -18.69
C PRO A 381 10.13 -2.53 -17.64
N LEU A 382 10.05 -3.01 -16.38
CA LEU A 382 9.31 -2.33 -15.33
C LEU A 382 10.08 -1.17 -14.71
N LEU A 383 11.42 -1.16 -14.82
CA LEU A 383 12.28 -0.22 -14.10
C LEU A 383 12.01 1.25 -14.47
N ASP A 384 11.71 1.54 -15.74
CA ASP A 384 11.35 2.90 -16.18
C ASP A 384 10.04 3.35 -15.54
N GLY A 385 9.06 2.44 -15.45
CA GLY A 385 7.80 2.70 -14.76
C GLY A 385 7.98 2.88 -13.25
N VAL A 386 8.86 2.09 -12.61
CA VAL A 386 9.18 2.24 -11.18
C VAL A 386 9.74 3.62 -10.88
N GLU A 387 10.65 4.11 -11.72
CA GLU A 387 11.23 5.45 -11.62
C GLU A 387 10.16 6.53 -11.83
N ALA A 388 9.35 6.41 -12.89
CA ALA A 388 8.31 7.39 -13.22
C ALA A 388 7.24 7.55 -12.11
N VAL A 389 6.83 6.44 -11.48
CA VAL A 389 5.77 6.49 -10.46
C VAL A 389 6.30 6.83 -9.06
N GLY A 390 7.62 6.71 -8.81
CA GLY A 390 8.25 7.10 -7.54
C GLY A 390 7.51 6.59 -6.30
N SER A 391 7.30 5.28 -6.18
CA SER A 391 6.47 4.68 -5.12
C SER A 391 7.30 3.96 -4.06
N ALA A 392 7.25 4.42 -2.81
CA ALA A 392 7.87 3.80 -1.65
C ALA A 392 7.39 2.35 -1.42
N THR A 393 6.12 2.07 -1.72
CA THR A 393 5.56 0.72 -1.56
C THR A 393 6.06 -0.23 -2.64
N VAL A 394 6.22 0.23 -3.89
CA VAL A 394 6.88 -0.54 -4.96
C VAL A 394 8.36 -0.75 -4.67
N THR A 395 9.05 0.27 -4.14
CA THR A 395 10.46 0.16 -3.71
C THR A 395 10.65 -0.90 -2.63
N THR A 396 9.65 -1.14 -1.77
CA THR A 396 9.70 -2.24 -0.79
C THR A 396 9.74 -3.61 -1.45
N ASP A 397 8.92 -3.85 -2.47
CA ASP A 397 8.98 -5.09 -3.26
C ASP A 397 10.25 -5.18 -4.10
N LEU A 398 10.71 -4.05 -4.65
CA LEU A 398 11.95 -3.99 -5.43
C LEU A 398 13.17 -4.37 -4.57
N ARG A 399 13.21 -3.95 -3.31
CA ARG A 399 14.24 -4.37 -2.33
C ARG A 399 14.17 -5.87 -2.03
N ARG A 400 12.98 -6.46 -1.97
CA ARG A 400 12.82 -7.92 -1.83
C ARG A 400 13.36 -8.64 -3.07
N LEU A 401 13.01 -8.18 -4.27
CA LEU A 401 13.52 -8.71 -5.54
C LEU A 401 15.05 -8.61 -5.63
N ALA A 402 15.62 -7.44 -5.30
CA ALA A 402 17.06 -7.24 -5.30
C ALA A 402 17.78 -8.21 -4.35
N ARG A 403 17.25 -8.44 -3.14
CA ARG A 403 17.78 -9.43 -2.20
C ARG A 403 17.67 -10.86 -2.73
N ALA A 404 16.55 -11.21 -3.37
CA ALA A 404 16.36 -12.53 -3.96
C ALA A 404 17.38 -12.80 -5.08
N LEU A 405 17.58 -11.82 -5.99
CA LEU A 405 18.51 -11.92 -7.11
C LEU A 405 19.98 -11.82 -6.69
N ALA A 406 20.31 -11.10 -5.61
CA ALA A 406 21.68 -10.99 -5.09
C ALA A 406 22.29 -12.36 -4.72
N ARG A 407 21.45 -13.37 -4.39
CA ARG A 407 21.89 -14.76 -4.17
C ARG A 407 22.48 -15.41 -5.44
N HIS A 408 22.17 -14.85 -6.60
CA HIS A 408 22.59 -15.28 -7.93
C HIS A 408 23.46 -14.21 -8.61
N ALA A 409 24.29 -13.48 -7.85
CA ALA A 409 25.10 -12.36 -8.37
C ALA A 409 26.03 -12.73 -9.55
N ASN A 410 26.41 -14.02 -9.68
CA ASN A 410 27.22 -14.50 -10.80
C ASN A 410 26.41 -14.77 -12.08
N HIS A 411 25.08 -14.73 -12.04
CA HIS A 411 24.20 -14.91 -13.20
C HIS A 411 24.31 -13.71 -14.15
N SER A 412 24.45 -13.95 -15.46
CA SER A 412 24.65 -12.90 -16.46
C SER A 412 23.52 -11.87 -16.47
N SER A 413 22.27 -12.32 -16.44
CA SER A 413 21.06 -11.48 -16.40
C SER A 413 20.99 -10.61 -15.14
N VAL A 414 21.35 -11.18 -13.98
CA VAL A 414 21.42 -10.44 -12.70
C VAL A 414 22.50 -9.36 -12.75
N ARG A 415 23.69 -9.66 -13.29
CA ARG A 415 24.75 -8.64 -13.43
C ARG A 415 24.33 -7.50 -14.34
N ARG A 416 23.57 -7.78 -15.39
CA ARG A 416 23.06 -6.76 -16.33
C ARG A 416 22.03 -5.84 -15.67
N LEU A 417 21.11 -6.42 -14.89
CA LEU A 417 20.05 -5.68 -14.21
C LEU A 417 20.55 -4.94 -12.94
N GLY A 418 21.58 -5.47 -12.30
CA GLY A 418 22.08 -5.08 -10.99
C GLY A 418 22.29 -3.58 -10.77
N PRO A 419 22.96 -2.83 -11.68
CA PRO A 419 23.18 -1.40 -11.49
C PRO A 419 21.89 -0.59 -11.37
N ARG A 420 20.94 -0.75 -12.31
CA ARG A 420 19.66 -0.02 -12.27
C ARG A 420 18.79 -0.45 -11.08
N LEU A 421 18.72 -1.76 -10.83
CA LEU A 421 17.98 -2.30 -9.69
C LEU A 421 18.53 -1.80 -8.36
N GLY A 422 19.86 -1.70 -8.23
CA GLY A 422 20.54 -1.17 -7.05
C GLY A 422 20.27 0.31 -6.82
N THR A 423 20.22 1.13 -7.88
CA THR A 423 19.88 2.56 -7.78
C THR A 423 18.44 2.76 -7.32
N LEU A 424 17.49 2.07 -7.97
CA LEU A 424 16.05 2.27 -7.71
C LEU A 424 15.56 1.62 -6.40
N SER A 425 16.32 0.68 -5.84
CA SER A 425 15.97 0.01 -4.57
C SER A 425 16.51 0.73 -3.33
N ARG A 426 17.34 1.77 -3.50
CA ARG A 426 17.79 2.61 -2.39
C ARG A 426 16.65 3.53 -1.95
N PRO A 427 16.49 3.79 -0.64
CA PRO A 427 15.54 4.78 -0.20
C PRO A 427 15.92 6.14 -0.80
N SER A 428 14.93 6.84 -1.36
CA SER A 428 15.10 8.23 -1.79
C SER A 428 15.45 9.05 -0.55
N THR A 429 16.72 9.44 -0.42
CA THR A 429 17.12 10.49 0.51
C THR A 429 16.58 11.80 -0.04
N ILE A 430 15.46 12.25 0.51
CA ILE A 430 14.94 13.61 0.36
C ILE A 430 15.01 14.27 1.72
#